data_AF-A0A3S9A6J3-F1
#
_entry.id   AF-A0A3S9A6J3-F1
#
_cell.length_a   1.000
_cell.length_b   1.000
_cell.length_c   1.000
_cell.angle_alpha   90.00
_cell.angle_beta   90.00
_cell.angle_gamma   90.00
#
_symmetry.space_group_name_H-M   'P 1'
#
loop_
_entity.id
_entity.type
_entity.pdbx_description
1 polymer ?
#
loop_
_entity_poly.entity_id
_entity_poly.type
_entity_poly.pdbx_seq_one_letter_code
_entity_poly.pdbx_strand_id
1 'polypeptide(L)'
;MDNDLNKPFLVEKQKNRSPIIKIILVISGAACLILALCVVWFTMNNEPRQVDEDAIYVPAIMPSESYDPNSLSDQYGLITYKGKVYIRSGTKISREEAKSIRGDKLGRTTLGWNSGVGPFGKELTTNIGELDIFTVRGYDRGFRIMIYQEFDGGKIWAEFYECLNGMKVRNGADVFDQMKIIGHVQSAKWEALESWDYDKHEYKKFRPDKNLTRFLKSLRDAKPIKQEVVQEQGVFENGEQKFIYIKLEDGSEVSLRLFKDGNYVYYPVYYVASVGLFYKMDQAAFDSLWNRLV
;
A
#
# COMPACT_ATOMS: atom_id res chain seq x y z
N MET A 1 16.82 111.11 -9.38
CA MET A 1 17.40 110.74 -10.68
C MET A 1 16.72 109.47 -11.11
N ASP A 2 15.84 109.60 -12.09
CA ASP A 2 15.18 108.49 -12.76
C ASP A 2 16.22 107.56 -13.41
N ASN A 3 15.94 106.26 -13.41
CA ASN A 3 15.86 105.57 -14.68
C ASN A 3 15.02 104.30 -14.60
N ASP A 4 14.11 104.28 -15.56
CA ASP A 4 13.21 103.24 -16.04
C ASP A 4 13.94 101.91 -16.36
N LEU A 5 13.21 100.78 -16.31
CA LEU A 5 13.20 99.71 -17.33
C LEU A 5 12.58 98.38 -16.83
N ASN A 6 11.38 98.11 -17.38
CA ASN A 6 11.01 96.89 -18.10
C ASN A 6 11.19 95.46 -17.50
N LYS A 7 10.03 94.87 -17.18
CA LYS A 7 9.41 93.66 -17.78
C LYS A 7 10.07 92.26 -17.63
N PRO A 8 9.26 91.18 -17.76
CA PRO A 8 9.28 90.05 -16.84
C PRO A 8 10.01 88.81 -17.37
N PHE A 9 10.50 87.98 -16.46
CA PHE A 9 10.82 86.59 -16.76
C PHE A 9 9.82 85.68 -16.02
N LEU A 10 8.96 85.02 -16.79
CA LEU A 10 8.14 83.91 -16.31
C LEU A 10 9.08 82.76 -15.94
N VAL A 11 9.06 82.34 -14.68
CA VAL A 11 9.56 81.01 -14.31
C VAL A 11 8.34 80.15 -13.98
N GLU A 12 8.13 79.19 -14.87
CA GLU A 12 7.15 78.11 -14.79
C GLU A 12 7.30 77.34 -13.47
N LYS A 13 6.29 77.43 -12.61
CA LYS A 13 6.27 76.72 -11.33
C LYS A 13 5.96 75.24 -11.60
N GLN A 14 6.98 74.44 -11.92
CA GLN A 14 6.86 72.99 -11.97
C GLN A 14 6.29 72.48 -10.65
N LYS A 15 5.08 71.94 -10.72
CA LYS A 15 4.34 71.34 -9.60
C LYS A 15 5.04 70.04 -9.21
N ASN A 16 6.09 70.16 -8.39
CA ASN A 16 6.88 69.08 -7.85
C ASN A 16 5.99 68.21 -6.94
N ARG A 17 5.34 67.19 -7.52
CA ARG A 17 4.58 66.19 -6.77
C ARG A 17 5.58 65.40 -5.94
N SER A 18 5.50 65.60 -4.62
CA SER A 18 6.45 65.08 -3.63
C SER A 18 6.75 63.58 -3.84
N PRO A 19 8.01 63.15 -3.71
CA PRO A 19 8.44 61.77 -3.90
C PRO A 19 7.76 60.78 -2.94
N ILE A 20 7.11 61.28 -1.88
CA ILE A 20 6.41 60.48 -0.88
C ILE A 20 5.17 59.79 -1.47
N ILE A 21 4.46 60.42 -2.42
CA ILE A 21 3.24 59.85 -3.03
C ILE A 21 3.59 58.64 -3.93
N LYS A 22 4.76 58.67 -4.59
CA LYS A 22 5.23 57.55 -5.41
C LYS A 22 5.65 56.35 -4.54
N ILE A 23 6.23 56.59 -3.37
CA ILE A 23 6.65 55.53 -2.44
C ILE A 23 5.43 54.82 -1.83
N ILE A 24 4.39 55.56 -1.44
CA ILE A 24 3.16 54.97 -0.87
C ILE A 24 2.42 54.09 -1.90
N LEU A 25 2.37 54.50 -3.18
CA LEU A 25 1.76 53.70 -4.25
C LEU A 25 2.52 52.41 -4.56
N VAL A 26 3.86 52.43 -4.50
CA VAL A 26 4.70 51.24 -4.74
C VAL A 26 4.58 50.23 -3.58
N ILE A 27 4.54 50.70 -2.32
CA ILE A 27 4.37 49.83 -1.15
C ILE A 27 2.98 49.18 -1.15
N SER A 28 1.92 49.91 -1.52
CA SER A 28 0.57 49.36 -1.62
C SER A 28 0.45 48.30 -2.72
N GLY A 29 1.09 48.51 -3.88
CA GLY A 29 1.10 47.53 -4.97
C GLY A 29 1.83 46.24 -4.60
N ALA A 30 2.98 46.35 -3.91
CA ALA A 30 3.75 45.20 -3.46
C ALA A 30 3.01 44.38 -2.38
N ALA A 31 2.34 45.05 -1.43
CA ALA A 31 1.56 44.38 -0.39
C ALA A 31 0.36 43.61 -0.97
N CYS A 32 -0.35 44.17 -1.94
CA CYS A 32 -1.44 43.48 -2.64
C CYS A 32 -0.95 42.28 -3.46
N LEU A 33 0.23 42.39 -4.09
CA LEU A 33 0.83 41.28 -4.84
C LEU A 33 1.24 40.14 -3.92
N ILE A 34 1.83 40.43 -2.76
CA ILE A 34 2.20 39.43 -1.75
C ILE A 34 0.95 38.74 -1.19
N LEU A 35 -0.10 39.49 -0.87
CA LEU A 35 -1.37 38.91 -0.42
C LEU A 35 -2.00 38.01 -1.48
N ALA A 36 -2.01 38.44 -2.75
CA ALA A 36 -2.53 37.61 -3.84
C ALA A 36 -1.71 36.32 -4.03
N LEU A 37 -0.37 36.42 -3.95
CA LEU A 37 0.51 35.25 -4.03
C LEU A 37 0.35 34.32 -2.82
N CYS A 38 0.14 34.84 -1.62
CA CYS A 38 -0.15 34.05 -0.42
C CYS A 38 -1.50 33.35 -0.52
N VAL A 39 -2.54 34.02 -1.04
CA VAL A 39 -3.85 33.39 -1.26
C VAL A 39 -3.74 32.31 -2.33
N VAL A 40 -3.06 32.56 -3.44
CA VAL A 40 -2.82 31.55 -4.49
C VAL A 40 -2.04 30.36 -3.94
N TRP A 41 -0.94 30.60 -3.22
CA TRP A 41 -0.15 29.54 -2.55
C TRP A 41 -0.98 28.75 -1.54
N PHE A 42 -1.81 29.43 -0.75
CA PHE A 42 -2.71 28.78 0.21
C PHE A 42 -3.79 27.95 -0.51
N THR A 43 -4.37 28.44 -1.60
CA THR A 43 -5.37 27.70 -2.38
C THR A 43 -4.78 26.54 -3.18
N MET A 44 -3.55 26.67 -3.69
CA MET A 44 -2.86 25.60 -4.42
C MET A 44 -2.35 24.49 -3.48
N ASN A 45 -2.03 24.82 -2.22
CA ASN A 45 -1.57 23.84 -1.24
C ASN A 45 -2.69 23.26 -0.35
N ASN A 46 -3.87 23.89 -0.34
CA ASN A 46 -5.06 23.41 0.35
C ASN A 46 -6.18 23.12 -0.64
N GLU A 47 -5.95 22.24 -1.62
CA GLU A 47 -7.07 21.50 -2.18
C GLU A 47 -7.75 20.75 -1.02
N PRO A 48 -9.09 20.84 -0.86
CA PRO A 48 -9.78 19.99 0.09
C PRO A 48 -9.45 18.54 -0.25
N ARG A 49 -8.77 17.82 0.65
CA ARG A 49 -8.53 16.39 0.50
C ARG A 49 -9.87 15.72 0.23
N GLN A 50 -10.11 15.30 -1.01
CA GLN A 50 -11.28 14.49 -1.31
C GLN A 50 -11.19 13.23 -0.45
N VAL A 51 -12.11 13.12 0.50
CA VAL A 51 -12.33 11.90 1.26
C VAL A 51 -12.92 10.92 0.25
N ASP A 52 -12.06 10.07 -0.30
CA ASP A 52 -12.48 8.93 -1.11
C ASP A 52 -13.23 7.95 -0.19
N GLU A 53 -14.55 8.10 -0.12
CA GLU A 53 -15.46 7.36 0.79
C GLU A 53 -15.48 5.84 0.50
N ASP A 54 -15.12 5.45 -0.73
CA ASP A 54 -15.14 4.06 -1.18
C ASP A 54 -13.84 3.29 -0.87
N ALA A 55 -12.80 3.99 -0.43
CA ALA A 55 -11.51 3.38 -0.15
C ALA A 55 -11.47 2.73 1.24
N ILE A 56 -10.88 1.55 1.34
CA ILE A 56 -10.62 0.88 2.61
C ILE A 56 -9.24 1.25 3.12
N TYR A 57 -9.16 1.68 4.37
CA TYR A 57 -7.91 1.91 5.06
C TYR A 57 -7.47 0.63 5.76
N VAL A 58 -6.29 0.11 5.41
CA VAL A 58 -5.64 -0.96 6.16
C VAL A 58 -5.04 -0.34 7.42
N PRO A 59 -5.56 -0.66 8.62
CA PRO A 59 -5.12 -0.02 9.84
C PRO A 59 -3.65 -0.32 10.09
N ALA A 60 -2.97 0.65 10.68
CA ALA A 60 -1.58 0.48 11.03
C ALA A 60 -1.46 -0.41 12.27
N ILE A 61 -0.84 -1.59 12.15
CA ILE A 61 -0.26 -2.27 13.29
C ILE A 61 1.03 -1.57 13.67
N MET A 62 1.11 -1.23 14.95
CA MET A 62 2.34 -0.78 15.57
C MET A 62 2.83 -1.91 16.48
N PRO A 63 4.14 -2.15 16.51
CA PRO A 63 4.71 -2.99 17.55
C PRO A 63 4.33 -2.46 18.95
N SER A 64 3.87 -3.34 19.83
CA SER A 64 3.64 -3.04 21.24
C SER A 64 4.97 -2.69 21.93
N GLU A 65 4.96 -1.82 22.92
CA GLU A 65 6.18 -1.52 23.70
C GLU A 65 6.54 -2.66 24.66
N SER A 66 5.57 -3.51 25.00
CA SER A 66 5.69 -4.67 25.87
C SER A 66 4.88 -5.83 25.30
N TYR A 67 5.36 -7.06 25.50
CA TYR A 67 4.63 -8.26 25.10
C TYR A 67 3.24 -8.32 25.76
N ASP A 68 2.21 -8.39 24.93
CA ASP A 68 0.83 -8.67 25.34
C ASP A 68 0.29 -9.80 24.45
N PRO A 69 -0.06 -10.97 25.00
CA PRO A 69 -0.59 -12.09 24.21
C PRO A 69 -1.91 -11.74 23.49
N ASN A 70 -2.63 -10.70 23.93
CA ASN A 70 -3.83 -10.21 23.27
C ASN A 70 -3.53 -9.16 22.18
N SER A 71 -2.30 -8.66 22.09
CA SER A 71 -1.92 -7.71 21.06
C SER A 71 -1.69 -8.42 19.73
N LEU A 72 -2.38 -7.95 18.68
CA LEU A 72 -2.17 -8.42 17.31
C LEU A 72 -0.68 -8.35 16.93
N SER A 73 0.02 -7.31 17.36
CA SER A 73 1.43 -7.13 17.07
C SER A 73 2.28 -8.30 17.58
N ASP A 74 1.94 -8.90 18.73
CA ASP A 74 2.68 -10.02 19.33
C ASP A 74 2.26 -11.39 18.76
N GLN A 75 1.17 -11.46 18.00
CA GLN A 75 0.67 -12.70 17.37
C GLN A 75 1.22 -12.94 15.96
N TYR A 76 1.66 -11.87 15.28
CA TYR A 76 2.15 -11.95 13.90
C TYR A 76 3.63 -11.60 13.80
N GLY A 77 4.33 -12.24 12.86
CA GLY A 77 5.72 -11.88 12.58
C GLY A 77 5.80 -10.49 11.96
N LEU A 78 6.44 -9.55 12.66
CA LEU A 78 6.61 -8.17 12.24
C LEU A 78 8.09 -7.82 12.07
N ILE A 79 8.40 -7.01 11.06
CA ILE A 79 9.70 -6.39 10.87
C ILE A 79 9.49 -4.88 10.73
N THR A 80 10.17 -4.08 11.53
CA THR A 80 10.26 -2.65 11.28
C THR A 80 11.48 -2.35 10.42
N TYR A 81 11.30 -1.57 9.36
CA TYR A 81 12.40 -1.10 8.52
C TYR A 81 12.10 0.31 7.99
N LYS A 82 13.02 1.26 8.25
CA LYS A 82 12.89 2.67 7.82
C LYS A 82 11.52 3.30 8.11
N GLY A 83 11.02 3.12 9.34
CA GLY A 83 9.74 3.68 9.79
C GLY A 83 8.50 2.95 9.26
N LYS A 84 8.66 1.87 8.51
CA LYS A 84 7.57 1.00 8.04
C LYS A 84 7.49 -0.27 8.85
N VAL A 85 6.29 -0.85 8.92
CA VAL A 85 6.03 -2.15 9.54
C VAL A 85 5.66 -3.12 8.43
N TYR A 86 6.44 -4.18 8.30
CA TYR A 86 6.22 -5.26 7.36
C TYR A 86 5.70 -6.47 8.14
N ILE A 87 4.68 -7.12 7.60
CA ILE A 87 4.04 -8.25 8.27
C ILE A 87 4.21 -9.50 7.43
N ARG A 88 4.40 -10.64 8.09
CA ARG A 88 4.52 -11.94 7.42
C ARG A 88 3.37 -12.13 6.44
N SER A 89 3.71 -12.39 5.18
CA SER A 89 2.76 -12.60 4.09
C SER A 89 2.27 -14.04 4.05
N GLY A 90 1.04 -14.24 3.58
CA GLY A 90 0.56 -15.57 3.18
C GLY A 90 1.05 -16.01 1.81
N THR A 91 1.72 -15.13 1.05
CA THR A 91 2.38 -15.47 -0.20
C THR A 91 3.53 -16.43 0.10
N LYS A 92 3.52 -17.60 -0.54
CA LYS A 92 4.52 -18.64 -0.31
C LYS A 92 5.62 -18.59 -1.38
N ILE A 93 6.76 -19.20 -1.09
CA ILE A 93 7.80 -19.48 -2.09
C ILE A 93 8.50 -20.79 -1.75
N SER A 94 8.94 -21.53 -2.77
CA SER A 94 9.77 -22.72 -2.56
C SER A 94 11.18 -22.33 -2.13
N ARG A 95 11.88 -23.28 -1.50
CA ARG A 95 13.26 -23.08 -1.04
C ARG A 95 14.21 -22.85 -2.21
N GLU A 96 13.98 -23.58 -3.29
CA GLU A 96 14.78 -23.56 -4.51
C GLU A 96 14.63 -22.23 -5.25
N GLU A 97 13.41 -21.68 -5.29
CA GLU A 97 13.12 -20.42 -5.99
C GLU A 97 13.51 -19.20 -5.15
N ALA A 98 13.43 -19.27 -3.82
CA ALA A 98 13.75 -18.14 -2.95
C ALA A 98 15.16 -17.58 -3.19
N LYS A 99 16.14 -18.44 -3.49
CA LYS A 99 17.51 -18.02 -3.77
C LYS A 99 17.64 -17.16 -5.04
N SER A 100 16.83 -17.44 -6.06
CA SER A 100 16.91 -16.76 -7.36
C SER A 100 16.37 -15.33 -7.29
N ILE A 101 15.39 -15.09 -6.43
CA ILE A 101 14.76 -13.78 -6.25
C ILE A 101 15.31 -12.98 -5.07
N ARG A 102 16.18 -13.57 -4.25
CA ARG A 102 16.85 -12.85 -3.15
C ARG A 102 17.70 -11.72 -3.70
N GLY A 103 17.38 -10.49 -3.31
CA GLY A 103 18.13 -9.29 -3.63
C GLY A 103 19.25 -9.00 -2.64
N ASP A 104 19.56 -7.71 -2.49
CA ASP A 104 20.59 -7.21 -1.59
C ASP A 104 20.18 -7.37 -0.13
N LYS A 105 21.16 -7.68 0.73
CA LYS A 105 20.98 -7.74 2.18
C LYS A 105 20.72 -6.34 2.72
N LEU A 106 19.59 -6.17 3.42
CA LEU A 106 19.21 -4.93 4.11
C LEU A 106 19.86 -4.83 5.49
N GLY A 107 20.09 -5.96 6.14
CA GLY A 107 20.70 -6.02 7.46
C GLY A 107 20.33 -7.30 8.19
N ARG A 108 20.67 -7.34 9.48
CA ARG A 108 20.25 -8.37 10.41
C ARG A 108 19.32 -7.75 11.43
N THR A 109 18.15 -8.36 11.65
CA THR A 109 17.22 -7.86 12.68
C THR A 109 17.87 -7.97 14.04
N THR A 110 17.60 -7.00 14.89
CA THR A 110 17.76 -7.19 16.34
C THR A 110 16.41 -7.53 16.93
N LEU A 111 16.40 -8.47 17.86
CA LEU A 111 15.23 -8.70 18.70
C LEU A 111 15.02 -7.47 19.59
N GLY A 112 13.77 -7.08 19.79
CA GLY A 112 13.43 -6.24 20.94
C GLY A 112 12.48 -5.13 20.61
N TRP A 113 11.29 -5.23 21.19
CA TRP A 113 10.38 -4.12 21.37
C TRP A 113 10.67 -3.44 22.74
N ASN A 114 11.27 -4.23 23.66
CA ASN A 114 11.76 -3.88 24.99
C ASN A 114 13.16 -3.24 25.05
N SER A 115 13.72 -2.72 23.96
CA SER A 115 15.10 -2.16 23.98
C SER A 115 15.19 -0.71 24.47
N GLY A 116 14.08 -0.14 24.98
CA GLY A 116 14.03 1.23 25.52
C GLY A 116 14.16 2.36 24.48
N VAL A 117 14.36 2.01 23.20
CA VAL A 117 14.47 2.96 22.07
C VAL A 117 13.19 3.03 21.22
N GLY A 118 12.13 2.32 21.63
CA GLY A 118 10.90 2.18 20.86
C GLY A 118 11.09 1.33 19.58
N PRO A 119 10.00 0.92 18.91
CA PRO A 119 10.07 -0.03 17.79
C PRO A 119 10.72 0.51 16.51
N PHE A 120 10.95 1.83 16.44
CA PHE A 120 11.64 2.51 15.35
C PHE A 120 12.99 3.08 15.76
N GLY A 121 13.43 2.86 17.00
CA GLY A 121 14.72 3.35 17.50
C GLY A 121 15.94 2.66 16.88
N LYS A 122 15.73 1.51 16.25
CA LYS A 122 16.71 0.83 15.40
C LYS A 122 16.16 0.69 13.99
N GLU A 123 17.04 0.81 13.00
CA GLU A 123 16.65 0.77 11.57
C GLU A 123 15.96 -0.55 11.19
N LEU A 124 16.26 -1.66 11.88
CA LEU A 124 15.78 -2.99 11.51
C LEU A 124 15.50 -3.86 12.76
N THR A 125 14.23 -3.94 13.18
CA THR A 125 13.78 -4.61 14.43
C THR A 125 12.71 -5.65 14.16
N THR A 126 12.58 -6.67 15.00
CA THR A 126 11.54 -7.71 14.84
C THR A 126 11.13 -8.39 16.15
N ASN A 127 9.99 -9.09 16.14
CA ASN A 127 9.53 -9.98 17.21
C ASN A 127 9.78 -11.48 16.94
N ILE A 128 10.35 -11.86 15.79
CA ILE A 128 10.53 -13.29 15.43
C ILE A 128 11.97 -13.80 15.59
N GLY A 129 12.87 -13.00 16.15
CA GLY A 129 14.28 -13.35 16.35
C GLY A 129 15.25 -12.67 15.37
N GLU A 130 16.55 -12.88 15.58
CA GLU A 130 17.59 -12.25 14.76
C GLU A 130 17.79 -13.00 13.43
N LEU A 131 17.40 -12.35 12.33
CA LEU A 131 17.32 -12.92 10.99
C LEU A 131 17.94 -11.95 9.99
N ASP A 132 18.54 -12.50 8.93
CA ASP A 132 19.03 -11.70 7.82
C ASP A 132 17.87 -11.35 6.89
N ILE A 133 17.72 -10.04 6.63
CA ILE A 133 16.65 -9.50 5.78
C ILE A 133 17.24 -9.04 4.45
N PHE A 134 16.51 -9.33 3.38
CA PHE A 134 16.89 -9.02 2.02
C PHE A 134 15.77 -8.27 1.30
N THR A 135 16.15 -7.46 0.31
CA THR A 135 15.22 -7.03 -0.73
C THR A 135 14.78 -8.23 -1.58
N VAL A 136 13.65 -8.10 -2.28
CA VAL A 136 13.19 -9.11 -3.23
C VAL A 136 13.33 -8.55 -4.65
N ARG A 137 14.08 -9.24 -5.51
CA ARG A 137 14.32 -8.80 -6.88
C ARG A 137 13.00 -8.64 -7.61
N GLY A 138 12.86 -7.51 -8.27
CA GLY A 138 11.64 -7.16 -9.00
C GLY A 138 10.54 -6.56 -8.13
N TYR A 139 10.65 -6.47 -6.80
CA TYR A 139 9.62 -5.82 -5.98
C TYR A 139 10.10 -4.49 -5.41
N ASP A 140 9.17 -3.57 -5.17
CA ASP A 140 9.46 -2.36 -4.41
C ASP A 140 9.83 -2.75 -2.97
N ARG A 141 11.01 -2.33 -2.52
CA ARG A 141 11.49 -2.64 -1.15
C ARG A 141 10.59 -2.05 -0.07
N GLY A 142 9.84 -1.00 -0.38
CA GLY A 142 8.84 -0.37 0.47
C GLY A 142 7.53 -1.13 0.53
N PHE A 143 7.32 -2.13 -0.35
CA PHE A 143 6.22 -3.07 -0.33
C PHE A 143 6.65 -4.43 0.21
N ARG A 144 7.68 -5.08 -0.37
CA ARG A 144 8.04 -6.46 -0.02
C ARG A 144 9.53 -6.61 0.30
N ILE A 145 9.80 -7.29 1.40
CA ILE A 145 11.11 -7.76 1.84
C ILE A 145 11.02 -9.27 2.13
N MET A 146 12.16 -9.93 2.32
CA MET A 146 12.17 -11.35 2.69
C MET A 146 13.19 -11.66 3.77
N ILE A 147 12.87 -12.66 4.58
CA ILE A 147 13.89 -13.43 5.29
C ILE A 147 14.48 -14.45 4.30
N TYR A 148 15.78 -14.71 4.41
CA TYR A 148 16.41 -15.83 3.73
C TYR A 148 17.55 -16.35 4.58
N GLN A 149 17.44 -17.58 5.06
CA GLN A 149 18.48 -18.22 5.86
C GLN A 149 18.69 -19.67 5.42
N GLU A 150 19.95 -20.02 5.17
CA GLU A 150 20.39 -21.39 4.96
C GLU A 150 20.89 -21.92 6.32
N PHE A 151 20.37 -23.07 6.74
CA PHE A 151 20.79 -23.79 7.94
C PHE A 151 21.62 -25.02 7.58
N ASP A 152 22.36 -25.53 8.55
CA ASP A 152 23.10 -26.78 8.42
C ASP A 152 22.17 -27.92 7.94
N GLY A 153 22.66 -28.72 7.01
CA GLY A 153 21.87 -29.77 6.35
C GLY A 153 21.00 -29.27 5.19
N GLY A 154 21.24 -28.06 4.67
CA GLY A 154 20.61 -27.55 3.44
C GLY A 154 19.17 -27.09 3.61
N LYS A 155 18.69 -26.93 4.85
CA LYS A 155 17.36 -26.39 5.11
C LYS A 155 17.37 -24.89 4.84
N ILE A 156 16.44 -24.43 4.00
CA ILE A 156 16.27 -23.01 3.70
C ILE A 156 14.97 -22.53 4.36
N TRP A 157 15.06 -21.43 5.09
CA TRP A 157 13.91 -20.66 5.56
C TRP A 157 13.81 -19.38 4.73
N ALA A 158 12.72 -19.25 3.99
CA ALA A 158 12.40 -18.08 3.20
C ALA A 158 10.92 -17.75 3.36
N GLU A 159 10.62 -16.52 3.74
CA GLU A 159 9.27 -15.99 3.89
C GLU A 159 9.26 -14.53 3.43
N PHE A 160 8.14 -14.11 2.85
CA PHE A 160 7.92 -12.71 2.51
C PHE A 160 7.32 -11.96 3.67
N TYR A 161 7.68 -10.68 3.77
CA TYR A 161 7.04 -9.70 4.63
C TYR A 161 6.59 -8.53 3.76
N GLU A 162 5.35 -8.13 3.94
CA GLU A 162 4.69 -7.10 3.12
C GLU A 162 4.25 -5.91 3.97
N CYS A 163 4.45 -4.71 3.43
CA CYS A 163 4.04 -3.46 4.03
C CYS A 163 2.71 -3.02 3.40
N LEU A 164 1.61 -3.58 3.88
CA LEU A 164 0.25 -3.07 3.64
C LEU A 164 -0.19 -2.06 4.72
N ASN A 165 0.66 -1.85 5.73
CA ASN A 165 0.38 -1.06 6.91
C ASN A 165 0.05 0.39 6.56
N GLY A 166 -1.13 0.87 6.97
CA GLY A 166 -1.57 2.24 6.69
C GLY A 166 -1.87 2.54 5.23
N MET A 167 -2.02 1.51 4.39
CA MET A 167 -2.36 1.68 2.98
C MET A 167 -3.84 2.06 2.83
N LYS A 168 -4.11 3.02 1.94
CA LYS A 168 -5.45 3.31 1.47
C LYS A 168 -5.68 2.55 0.16
N VAL A 169 -6.57 1.56 0.19
CA VAL A 169 -6.93 0.69 -0.93
C VAL A 169 -8.19 1.23 -1.59
N ARG A 170 -8.10 1.64 -2.85
CA ARG A 170 -9.21 2.19 -3.66
C ARG A 170 -9.77 1.18 -4.64
N ASN A 171 -8.90 0.29 -5.11
CA ASN A 171 -9.23 -0.82 -5.99
C ASN A 171 -8.18 -1.92 -5.83
N GLY A 172 -8.36 -3.03 -6.54
CA GLY A 172 -7.42 -4.14 -6.50
C GLY A 172 -6.00 -3.79 -6.97
N ALA A 173 -5.82 -2.79 -7.84
CA ALA A 173 -4.49 -2.39 -8.34
C ALA A 173 -3.53 -1.97 -7.22
N ASP A 174 -4.05 -1.30 -6.19
CA ASP A 174 -3.25 -0.85 -5.03
C ASP A 174 -2.54 -2.02 -4.32
N VAL A 175 -3.07 -3.24 -4.43
CA VAL A 175 -2.52 -4.46 -3.83
C VAL A 175 -1.93 -5.40 -4.88
N PHE A 176 -2.69 -5.76 -5.92
CA PHE A 176 -2.36 -6.84 -6.84
C PHE A 176 -1.30 -6.45 -7.88
N ASP A 177 -1.16 -5.16 -8.20
CA ASP A 177 -0.04 -4.71 -9.06
C ASP A 177 1.29 -4.78 -8.30
N GLN A 178 1.28 -4.49 -6.98
CA GLN A 178 2.45 -4.65 -6.11
C GLN A 178 2.90 -6.12 -6.02
N MET A 179 1.93 -7.05 -6.05
CA MET A 179 2.19 -8.50 -6.09
C MET A 179 2.59 -9.02 -7.46
N LYS A 180 2.52 -8.20 -8.50
CA LYS A 180 2.85 -8.57 -9.89
C LYS A 180 2.05 -9.76 -10.42
N ILE A 181 0.81 -9.95 -9.97
CA ILE A 181 0.01 -11.12 -10.39
C ILE A 181 -0.46 -11.01 -11.85
N ILE A 182 -0.63 -9.79 -12.37
CA ILE A 182 -1.14 -9.54 -13.71
C ILE A 182 -0.05 -9.78 -14.75
N GLY A 183 -0.27 -10.74 -15.65
CA GLY A 183 0.63 -11.03 -16.77
C GLY A 183 1.84 -11.91 -16.44
N HIS A 184 2.05 -12.27 -15.17
CA HIS A 184 3.20 -13.07 -14.72
C HIS A 184 2.79 -14.42 -14.13
N VAL A 185 1.60 -14.92 -14.46
CA VAL A 185 1.13 -16.21 -13.96
C VAL A 185 1.80 -17.34 -14.73
N GLN A 186 2.52 -18.20 -14.02
CA GLN A 186 3.11 -19.43 -14.57
C GLN A 186 2.13 -20.61 -14.51
N SER A 187 1.48 -20.82 -13.37
CA SER A 187 0.50 -21.89 -13.18
C SER A 187 -0.48 -21.56 -12.07
N ALA A 188 -1.60 -22.28 -12.02
CA ALA A 188 -2.56 -22.15 -10.93
C ALA A 188 -3.06 -23.51 -10.47
N LYS A 189 -3.47 -23.57 -9.22
CA LYS A 189 -4.16 -24.72 -8.63
C LYS A 189 -5.29 -24.21 -7.75
N TRP A 190 -6.28 -25.05 -7.51
CA TRP A 190 -7.37 -24.70 -6.62
C TRP A 190 -7.82 -25.90 -5.79
N GLU A 191 -8.53 -25.65 -4.71
CA GLU A 191 -9.21 -26.66 -3.91
C GLU A 191 -10.56 -26.14 -3.40
N ALA A 192 -11.46 -27.06 -3.06
CA ALA A 192 -12.76 -26.75 -2.47
C ALA A 192 -12.63 -26.46 -0.96
N LEU A 193 -13.66 -25.83 -0.38
CA LEU A 193 -13.71 -25.54 1.05
C LEU A 193 -13.42 -26.76 1.93
N GLU A 194 -14.04 -27.91 1.65
CA GLU A 194 -13.84 -29.12 2.45
C GLU A 194 -12.37 -29.61 2.42
N SER A 195 -11.70 -29.50 1.27
CA SER A 195 -10.28 -29.86 1.17
C SER A 195 -9.41 -28.93 2.01
N TRP A 196 -9.72 -27.64 1.99
CA TRP A 196 -8.99 -26.63 2.74
C TRP A 196 -9.25 -26.73 4.26
N ASP A 197 -10.51 -26.89 4.67
CA ASP A 197 -10.95 -26.89 6.07
C ASP A 197 -10.43 -28.11 6.85
N TYR A 198 -10.24 -29.23 6.15
CA TYR A 198 -9.71 -30.47 6.72
C TYR A 198 -8.25 -30.77 6.30
N ASP A 199 -7.51 -29.77 5.78
CA ASP A 199 -6.11 -29.90 5.36
C ASP A 199 -5.84 -31.10 4.42
N LYS A 200 -6.81 -31.49 3.58
CA LYS A 200 -6.69 -32.64 2.67
C LYS A 200 -5.74 -32.38 1.50
N HIS A 201 -5.58 -31.12 1.12
CA HIS A 201 -4.68 -30.68 0.04
C HIS A 201 -4.99 -31.31 -1.33
N GLU A 202 -6.28 -31.49 -1.65
CA GLU A 202 -6.78 -32.06 -2.91
C GLU A 202 -6.73 -31.04 -4.05
N TYR A 203 -5.52 -30.62 -4.42
CA TYR A 203 -5.31 -29.57 -5.41
C TYR A 203 -5.61 -30.03 -6.84
N LYS A 204 -6.47 -29.28 -7.52
CA LYS A 204 -6.70 -29.39 -8.97
C LYS A 204 -5.89 -28.34 -9.71
N LYS A 205 -4.89 -28.78 -10.49
CA LYS A 205 -4.00 -27.91 -11.27
C LYS A 205 -4.64 -27.50 -12.60
N PHE A 206 -4.36 -26.28 -13.05
CA PHE A 206 -4.73 -25.81 -14.38
C PHE A 206 -3.69 -24.83 -14.94
N ARG A 207 -3.63 -24.76 -16.27
CA ARG A 207 -2.79 -23.77 -16.95
C ARG A 207 -3.51 -22.42 -17.01
N PRO A 208 -2.78 -21.30 -16.96
CA PRO A 208 -3.37 -19.98 -17.15
C PRO A 208 -4.04 -19.90 -18.51
N ASP A 209 -5.24 -19.35 -18.56
CA ASP A 209 -6.02 -19.17 -19.77
C ASP A 209 -6.68 -17.79 -19.79
N LYS A 210 -7.52 -17.55 -20.80
CA LYS A 210 -8.25 -16.29 -20.96
C LYS A 210 -9.22 -16.02 -19.80
N ASN A 211 -9.75 -17.05 -19.13
CA ASN A 211 -10.71 -16.90 -18.04
C ASN A 211 -9.99 -16.40 -16.79
N LEU A 212 -8.86 -17.02 -16.44
CA LEU A 212 -8.01 -16.52 -15.34
C LEU A 212 -7.50 -15.11 -15.63
N THR A 213 -7.07 -14.83 -16.87
CA THR A 213 -6.59 -13.50 -17.26
C THR A 213 -7.69 -12.44 -17.12
N ARG A 214 -8.92 -12.74 -17.57
CA ARG A 214 -10.07 -11.84 -17.42
C ARG A 214 -10.42 -11.62 -15.94
N PHE A 215 -10.46 -12.68 -15.15
CA PHE A 215 -10.70 -12.62 -13.72
C PHE A 215 -9.69 -11.71 -13.02
N LEU A 216 -8.39 -11.88 -13.28
CA LEU A 216 -7.34 -11.08 -12.65
C LEU A 216 -7.40 -9.61 -13.07
N LYS A 217 -7.72 -9.31 -14.33
CA LYS A 217 -7.94 -7.92 -14.77
C LYS A 217 -9.15 -7.29 -14.07
N SER A 218 -10.25 -8.03 -13.96
CA SER A 218 -11.44 -7.59 -13.22
C SER A 218 -11.13 -7.38 -11.74
N LEU A 219 -10.31 -8.25 -11.13
CA LEU A 219 -9.88 -8.12 -9.73
C LEU A 219 -9.05 -6.86 -9.50
N ARG A 220 -8.11 -6.57 -10.41
CA ARG A 220 -7.31 -5.35 -10.37
C ARG A 220 -8.19 -4.10 -10.41
N ASP A 221 -9.26 -4.11 -11.20
CA ASP A 221 -10.13 -2.94 -11.37
C ASP A 221 -11.27 -2.88 -10.31
N ALA A 222 -11.50 -3.95 -9.55
CA ALA A 222 -12.58 -4.05 -8.57
C ALA A 222 -12.35 -3.14 -7.36
N LYS A 223 -13.42 -2.51 -6.88
CA LYS A 223 -13.41 -1.73 -5.63
C LYS A 223 -13.46 -2.65 -4.41
N PRO A 224 -12.74 -2.32 -3.33
CA PRO A 224 -12.82 -3.08 -2.11
C PRO A 224 -14.18 -2.85 -1.41
N ILE A 225 -14.64 -3.84 -0.65
CA ILE A 225 -15.85 -3.77 0.18
C ILE A 225 -15.48 -4.08 1.63
N LYS A 226 -16.12 -3.36 2.55
CA LYS A 226 -15.95 -3.53 3.99
C LYS A 226 -16.32 -4.95 4.39
N GLN A 227 -15.49 -5.58 5.22
CA GLN A 227 -15.67 -6.96 5.64
C GLN A 227 -17.01 -7.15 6.38
N GLU A 228 -17.45 -6.16 7.16
CA GLU A 228 -18.71 -6.18 7.91
C GLU A 228 -19.91 -6.38 6.97
N VAL A 229 -19.91 -5.74 5.80
CA VAL A 229 -20.97 -5.88 4.79
C VAL A 229 -21.04 -7.31 4.25
N VAL A 230 -19.89 -7.98 4.11
CA VAL A 230 -19.82 -9.37 3.64
C VAL A 230 -20.24 -10.35 4.74
N GLN A 231 -19.87 -10.08 5.99
CA GLN A 231 -20.26 -10.87 7.16
C GLN A 231 -21.77 -10.79 7.43
N GLU A 232 -22.38 -9.62 7.34
CA GLU A 232 -23.83 -9.44 7.50
C GLU A 232 -24.65 -10.24 6.47
N GLN A 233 -24.05 -10.55 5.31
CA GLN A 233 -24.66 -11.39 4.27
C GLN A 233 -24.50 -12.90 4.55
N GLY A 234 -23.78 -13.30 5.59
CA GLY A 234 -23.57 -14.71 5.95
C GLY A 234 -22.74 -15.51 4.94
N VAL A 235 -21.94 -14.80 4.13
CA VAL A 235 -21.17 -15.37 3.01
C VAL A 235 -20.05 -16.29 3.51
N PHE A 236 -19.50 -16.03 4.69
CA PHE A 236 -18.43 -16.82 5.28
C PHE A 236 -18.89 -18.19 5.75
N GLU A 237 -20.05 -18.24 6.39
CA GLU A 237 -20.57 -19.39 7.10
C GLU A 237 -21.33 -20.33 6.16
N ASN A 238 -22.05 -19.76 5.18
CA ASN A 238 -23.02 -20.51 4.38
C ASN A 238 -22.66 -20.58 2.90
N GLY A 239 -21.68 -19.80 2.44
CA GLY A 239 -21.40 -19.65 1.02
C GLY A 239 -20.55 -20.76 0.42
N GLU A 240 -20.80 -21.10 -0.85
CA GLU A 240 -19.92 -22.01 -1.61
C GLU A 240 -18.57 -21.31 -1.87
N GLN A 241 -17.46 -22.00 -1.54
CA GLN A 241 -16.13 -21.39 -1.53
C GLN A 241 -15.07 -22.25 -2.20
N LYS A 242 -14.11 -21.56 -2.83
CA LYS A 242 -12.93 -22.17 -3.45
C LYS A 242 -11.69 -21.36 -3.10
N PHE A 243 -10.57 -22.05 -2.97
CA PHE A 243 -9.26 -21.44 -2.73
C PHE A 243 -8.43 -21.60 -3.99
N ILE A 244 -7.91 -20.49 -4.52
CA ILE A 244 -7.04 -20.49 -5.69
C ILE A 244 -5.64 -20.05 -5.29
N TYR A 245 -4.66 -20.80 -5.76
CA TYR A 245 -3.24 -20.55 -5.56
C TYR A 245 -2.60 -20.29 -6.92
N ILE A 246 -2.01 -19.12 -7.06
CA ILE A 246 -1.51 -18.59 -8.31
C ILE A 246 0.01 -18.50 -8.19
N LYS A 247 0.71 -19.40 -8.90
CA LYS A 247 2.16 -19.41 -8.96
C LYS A 247 2.64 -18.48 -10.07
N LEU A 248 3.50 -17.53 -9.71
CA LEU A 248 4.10 -16.56 -10.61
C LEU A 248 5.40 -17.09 -11.24
N GLU A 249 5.85 -16.41 -12.29
CA GLU A 249 7.10 -16.71 -13.00
C GLU A 249 8.34 -16.64 -12.10
N ASP A 250 8.29 -15.84 -11.03
CA ASP A 250 9.36 -15.70 -10.05
C ASP A 250 9.34 -16.78 -8.94
N GLY A 251 8.37 -17.69 -8.99
CA GLY A 251 8.21 -18.79 -8.05
C GLY A 251 7.32 -18.49 -6.84
N SER A 252 6.91 -17.23 -6.64
CA SER A 252 5.98 -16.88 -5.57
C SER A 252 4.57 -17.44 -5.83
N GLU A 253 3.85 -17.82 -4.78
CA GLU A 253 2.50 -18.38 -4.85
C GLU A 253 1.53 -17.53 -4.00
N VAL A 254 0.65 -16.80 -4.68
CA VAL A 254 -0.38 -15.95 -4.06
C VAL A 254 -1.65 -16.77 -3.86
N SER A 255 -2.27 -16.66 -2.67
CA SER A 255 -3.54 -17.33 -2.35
C SER A 255 -4.69 -16.34 -2.32
N LEU A 256 -5.82 -16.72 -2.92
CA LEU A 256 -7.09 -16.00 -2.86
C LEU A 256 -8.22 -16.95 -2.47
N ARG A 257 -9.18 -16.45 -1.70
CA ARG A 257 -10.43 -17.17 -1.39
C ARG A 257 -11.56 -16.57 -2.21
N LEU A 258 -12.34 -17.42 -2.84
CA LEU A 258 -13.44 -17.07 -3.74
C LEU A 258 -14.75 -17.46 -3.07
N PHE A 259 -15.71 -16.53 -3.07
CA PHE A 259 -17.05 -16.75 -2.54
C PHE A 259 -18.06 -16.62 -3.67
N LYS A 260 -18.80 -17.70 -3.95
CA LYS A 260 -19.80 -17.71 -5.03
C LYS A 260 -20.93 -16.73 -4.75
N ASP A 261 -21.44 -16.75 -3.53
CA ASP A 261 -22.54 -15.91 -3.10
C ASP A 261 -22.05 -14.48 -2.95
N GLY A 262 -22.52 -13.61 -3.86
CA GLY A 262 -22.08 -12.23 -3.96
C GLY A 262 -20.74 -12.03 -4.70
N ASN A 263 -20.22 -13.06 -5.36
CA ASN A 263 -19.13 -12.97 -6.33
C ASN A 263 -17.89 -12.22 -5.79
N TYR A 264 -17.54 -12.55 -4.54
CA TYR A 264 -16.47 -11.89 -3.80
C TYR A 264 -15.15 -12.62 -3.91
N VAL A 265 -14.07 -11.84 -3.93
CA VAL A 265 -12.69 -12.33 -3.79
C VAL A 265 -12.10 -11.74 -2.52
N TYR A 266 -11.47 -12.61 -1.74
CA TYR A 266 -10.84 -12.26 -0.50
C TYR A 266 -9.33 -12.44 -0.59
N TYR A 267 -8.61 -11.36 -0.33
CA TYR A 267 -7.19 -11.40 -0.03
C TYR A 267 -6.98 -11.28 1.48
N PRO A 268 -6.44 -12.33 2.14
CA PRO A 268 -6.26 -12.34 3.57
C PRO A 268 -5.16 -11.37 4.01
N VAL A 269 -5.56 -10.38 4.80
CA VAL A 269 -4.63 -9.55 5.59
C VAL A 269 -4.60 -10.14 6.98
N TYR A 270 -3.76 -11.18 7.14
CA TYR A 270 -3.85 -12.16 8.23
C TYR A 270 -3.83 -11.60 9.65
N TYR A 271 -3.43 -10.35 9.84
CA TYR A 271 -3.15 -9.76 11.14
C TYR A 271 -4.24 -8.85 11.71
N VAL A 272 -5.31 -8.61 10.96
CA VAL A 272 -6.47 -7.89 11.48
C VAL A 272 -7.72 -8.68 11.14
N ALA A 273 -8.32 -9.32 12.15
CA ALA A 273 -9.53 -10.14 11.97
C ALA A 273 -10.70 -9.37 11.35
N SER A 274 -10.68 -8.02 11.40
CA SER A 274 -11.69 -7.13 10.83
C SER A 274 -11.28 -6.42 9.54
N VAL A 275 -10.06 -6.61 9.00
CA VAL A 275 -9.60 -5.89 7.81
C VAL A 275 -8.98 -6.83 6.79
N GLY A 276 -9.69 -7.90 6.45
CA GLY A 276 -9.39 -8.60 5.23
C GLY A 276 -10.01 -7.88 4.02
N LEU A 277 -9.30 -7.90 2.90
CA LEU A 277 -9.69 -7.13 1.71
C LEU A 277 -10.63 -7.96 0.84
N PHE A 278 -11.90 -7.59 0.85
CA PHE A 278 -12.92 -8.13 -0.03
C PHE A 278 -13.04 -7.28 -1.28
N TYR A 279 -13.21 -7.91 -2.42
CA TYR A 279 -13.47 -7.26 -3.70
C TYR A 279 -14.72 -7.87 -4.30
N LYS A 280 -15.70 -7.03 -4.63
CA LYS A 280 -16.86 -7.48 -5.41
C LYS A 280 -16.51 -7.42 -6.88
N MET A 281 -16.51 -8.58 -7.51
CA MET A 281 -16.06 -8.73 -8.88
C MET A 281 -17.15 -8.32 -9.88
N ASP A 282 -16.75 -8.13 -11.14
CA ASP A 282 -17.73 -8.24 -12.23
C ASP A 282 -18.25 -9.68 -12.29
N GLN A 283 -19.58 -9.85 -12.39
CA GLN A 283 -20.22 -11.17 -12.34
C GLN A 283 -19.73 -12.07 -13.47
N ALA A 284 -19.64 -11.54 -14.70
CA ALA A 284 -19.24 -12.34 -15.86
C ALA A 284 -17.77 -12.78 -15.77
N ALA A 285 -16.88 -11.92 -15.24
CA ALA A 285 -15.50 -12.28 -14.98
C ALA A 285 -15.35 -13.34 -13.87
N PHE A 286 -16.12 -13.21 -12.78
CA PHE A 286 -16.13 -14.17 -11.68
C PHE A 286 -16.63 -15.54 -12.15
N ASP A 287 -17.82 -15.60 -12.75
CA ASP A 287 -18.44 -16.85 -13.21
C ASP A 287 -17.58 -17.57 -14.24
N SER A 288 -16.90 -16.81 -15.11
CA SER A 288 -16.01 -17.37 -16.12
C SER A 288 -14.86 -18.17 -15.50
N LEU A 289 -14.30 -17.73 -14.36
CA LEU A 289 -13.31 -18.51 -13.63
C LEU A 289 -14.00 -19.58 -12.78
N TRP A 290 -15.04 -19.23 -12.03
CA TRP A 290 -15.73 -20.15 -11.11
C TRP A 290 -16.16 -21.46 -11.77
N ASN A 291 -16.80 -21.36 -12.95
CA ASN A 291 -17.30 -22.51 -13.71
C ASN A 291 -16.17 -23.31 -14.38
N ARG A 292 -14.98 -22.72 -14.52
CA ARG A 292 -13.78 -23.41 -14.98
C ARG A 292 -13.15 -24.26 -13.86
N LEU A 293 -13.41 -23.92 -12.60
CA LEU A 293 -12.94 -24.64 -11.41
C LEU A 293 -13.91 -25.78 -11.05
N VAL A 294 -14.01 -26.79 -11.93
CA VAL A 294 -14.79 -28.02 -11.71
C VAL A 294 -13.89 -29.23 -11.52
#